data_AF-A0A2N5I1F8-F1
#
_entry.id   AF-A0A2N5I1F8-F1
#
_cell.length_a   1.000
_cell.length_b   1.000
_cell.length_c   1.000
_cell.angle_alpha   90.00
_cell.angle_beta   90.00
_cell.angle_gamma   90.00
#
_symmetry.space_group_name_H-M   'P 1'
#
loop_
_entity.id
_entity.type
_entity.pdbx_description
1 polymer ?
#
loop_
_entity_poly.entity_id
_entity_poly.type
_entity_poly.pdbx_seq_one_letter_code
_entity_poly.pdbx_strand_id
1 'polypeptide(L)' 'MASRLGELLKNIEECREEMIVLATHSSMVDDRVVEASSKLDYLLNEYFSLTSKDSHY' A
#
# COMPACT_ATOMS: atom_id res chain seq x y z
N MET A 1 21.38 4.28 -5.06
CA MET A 1 20.26 5.17 -5.39
C MET A 1 19.03 4.30 -5.54
N ALA A 2 18.16 4.26 -4.54
CA ALA A 2 16.89 3.54 -4.67
C ALA A 2 16.06 4.28 -5.71
N SER A 3 15.50 3.56 -6.67
CA SER A 3 14.55 4.14 -7.61
C SER A 3 13.27 4.47 -6.85
N ARG A 4 12.58 5.56 -7.21
CA ARG A 4 11.29 5.94 -6.64
C ARG A 4 10.28 4.78 -6.61
N LEU A 5 10.35 3.90 -7.62
CA LEU A 5 9.55 2.68 -7.68
C LEU A 5 9.93 1.65 -6.59
N GLY A 6 11.22 1.51 -6.29
CA GLY A 6 11.70 0.63 -5.23
C GLY A 6 11.29 1.11 -3.84
N GLU A 7 11.30 2.42 -3.59
CA GLU A 7 10.79 2.99 -2.34
C GLU A 7 9.27 2.80 -2.21
N LEU A 8 8.53 2.95 -3.31
CA LEU A 8 7.09 2.73 -3.35
C LEU A 8 6.72 1.27 -3.07
N LEU A 9 7.40 0.31 -3.72
CA LEU A 9 7.19 -1.12 -3.49
C LEU A 9 7.49 -1.51 -2.03
N LYS A 10 8.54 -0.93 -1.44
CA LYS A 10 8.86 -1.15 -0.03
C LYS A 10 7.74 -0.66 0.88
N ASN A 11 7.22 0.54 0.64
CA ASN A 11 6.12 1.11 1.44
C ASN A 11 4.83 0.31 1.31
N ILE A 12 4.55 -0.26 0.12
CA ILE A 12 3.41 -1.16 -0.11
C ILE A 12 3.53 -2.42 0.74
N GLU A 13 4.72 -3.04 0.78
CA GLU A 13 4.94 -4.26 1.55
C GLU A 13 4.86 -4.00 3.06
N GLU A 14 5.46 -2.92 3.56
CA GLU A 14 5.35 -2.52 4.98
C GLU A 14 3.88 -2.28 5.38
N CYS A 15 3.10 -1.59 4.53
CA CYS A 15 1.68 -1.35 4.79
C CYS A 15 0.85 -2.63 4.74
N ARG A 16 1.23 -3.59 3.90
CA ARG A 16 0.59 -4.92 3.82
C ARG A 16 0.87 -5.74 5.08
N GLU A 17 2.10 -5.73 5.58
CA GLU A 17 2.45 -6.40 6.85
C GLU A 17 1.69 -5.80 8.04
N GLU A 18 1.60 -4.47 8.11
CA GLU A 18 0.79 -3.78 9.14
C GLU A 18 -0.68 -4.21 9.10
N MET A 19 -1.29 -4.30 7.90
CA MET A 19 -2.67 -4.79 7.77
C MET A 19 -2.83 -6.24 8.21
N ILE A 20 -1.87 -7.12 7.92
CA ILE A 20 -1.91 -8.53 8.36
C ILE A 20 -1.86 -8.60 9.89
N VAL A 21 -0.96 -7.85 10.52
CA VAL A 21 -0.84 -7.79 11.98
C VAL A 21 -2.10 -7.22 12.62
N LEU A 22 -2.67 -6.16 12.04
CA LEU A 22 -3.92 -5.57 12.54
C LEU A 22 -5.08 -6.56 12.37
N ALA A 23 -5.15 -7.31 11.27
CA ALA A 23 -6.18 -8.32 11.04
C ALA A 23 -6.07 -9.52 12.01
N THR A 24 -4.85 -9.87 12.45
CA THR A 24 -4.67 -10.96 13.43
C THR A 24 -4.93 -10.51 14.87
N HIS A 25 -4.82 -9.22 15.17
CA HIS A 25 -4.89 -8.70 16.55
C HIS A 25 -6.08 -7.78 16.86
N SER A 26 -6.85 -7.32 15.86
CA SER A 26 -7.98 -6.39 16.05
C SER A 26 -9.24 -6.84 15.30
N SER A 27 -10.41 -6.49 15.84
CA SER A 27 -11.67 -6.56 15.10
C SER A 27 -11.58 -5.60 13.91
N MET A 28 -12.06 -5.98 12.72
CA MET A 28 -11.96 -5.22 11.44
C MET A 28 -12.59 -3.81 11.45
N VAL A 29 -13.02 -3.31 12.61
CA VAL A 29 -13.65 -2.00 12.85
C VAL A 29 -12.72 -1.06 13.63
N ASP A 30 -11.47 -1.46 13.89
CA ASP A 30 -10.48 -0.61 14.51
C ASP A 30 -10.06 0.49 13.52
N ASP A 31 -10.08 1.76 13.94
CA ASP A 31 -9.73 2.93 13.11
C ASP A 31 -8.36 2.76 12.43
N ARG A 32 -7.46 1.99 13.07
CA ARG A 32 -6.14 1.64 12.53
C ARG A 32 -6.21 0.75 11.29
N VAL A 33 -7.19 -0.14 11.19
CA VAL A 33 -7.42 -0.97 10.00
C VAL A 33 -7.91 -0.11 8.84
N VAL A 34 -8.80 0.85 9.10
CA VAL A 34 -9.32 1.78 8.08
C VAL A 34 -8.22 2.70 7.57
N GLU A 35 -7.39 3.22 8.46
CA GLU A 35 -6.24 4.07 8.10
C GLU A 35 -5.20 3.28 7.29
N ALA A 36 -4.82 2.09 7.76
CA ALA A 36 -3.88 1.22 7.05
C ALA A 36 -4.41 0.80 5.67
N SER A 37 -5.71 0.49 5.55
CA SER A 37 -6.33 0.15 4.27
C SER A 37 -6.34 1.33 3.31
N SER A 38 -6.63 2.54 3.80
CA SER A 38 -6.65 3.76 2.97
C SER A 38 -5.26 4.11 2.47
N LYS A 39 -4.24 3.92 3.32
CA LYS A 39 -2.83 4.12 2.97
C LYS A 39 -2.36 3.11 1.92
N LEU A 40 -2.74 1.84 2.07
CA LEU A 40 -2.39 0.80 1.09
C LEU A 40 -3.02 1.09 -0.27
N ASP A 41 -4.29 1.50 -0.30
CA ASP A 41 -5.00 1.86 -1.54
C ASP A 41 -4.33 3.03 -2.26
N TYR A 42 -3.93 4.08 -1.52
CA TYR A 42 -3.18 5.20 -2.08
C TYR A 42 -1.85 4.76 -2.72
N LEU A 43 -1.06 3.94 -2.03
CA LEU A 43 0.24 3.48 -2.51
C LEU A 43 0.09 2.58 -3.76
N LEU A 44 -0.93 1.73 -3.79
CA LEU A 44 -1.26 0.91 -4.95
C LEU A 44 -1.69 1.78 -6.13
N ASN A 45 -2.53 2.78 -5.91
CA ASN A 45 -2.95 3.71 -6.95
C ASN A 45 -1.79 4.56 -7.51
N GLU A 46 -0.83 4.97 -6.67
CA GLU A 46 0.39 5.62 -7.11
C GLU A 46 1.25 4.66 -7.95
N TYR A 47 1.38 3.41 -7.52
CA TYR A 47 2.11 2.37 -8.26
C TYR A 47 1.46 2.09 -9.63
N PHE A 48 0.14 1.92 -9.67
CA PHE A 48 -0.61 1.79 -10.91
C PHE A 48 -0.44 3.04 -11.77
N SER A 49 -0.51 4.25 -11.24
CA SER A 49 -0.30 5.47 -12.04
C SER A 49 1.11 5.56 -12.64
N LEU A 50 2.13 5.07 -11.93
CA LEU A 50 3.51 5.06 -12.40
C LEU A 50 3.79 3.93 -13.41
N THR A 51 3.08 2.81 -13.31
CA THR A 51 3.26 1.64 -14.19
C THR A 51 2.28 1.62 -15.37
N SER A 52 1.09 2.20 -15.24
CA SER A 52 0.08 2.35 -16.29
C SER A 52 0.35 3.52 -17.22
N LYS A 53 1.20 4.48 -16.85
CA LYS A 53 1.77 5.46 -17.81
C LYS A 53 2.61 4.80 -18.92
N ASP A 54 2.97 3.52 -18.76
CA ASP A 54 3.67 2.69 -19.75
C ASP A 54 2.71 1.89 -20.65
N SER A 55 1.39 1.89 -20.41
CA SER A 55 0.42 1.13 -21.23
C SER A 55 -0.63 2.07 -21.84
N HIS A 56 -0.17 2.95 -22.72
CA HIS A 56 -1.03 3.62 -23.69
C HIS A 56 -1.21 2.68 -24.89
N TYR A 57 -2.31 1.92 -24.91
CA TYR A 57 -2.86 1.30 -26.12
C TYR A 57 -4.34 1.68 -26.23
#